data_AF-A0A955MT47-F1
#
_entry.id   AF-A0A955MT47-F1
#
_cell.length_a   1.000
_cell.length_b   1.000
_cell.length_c   1.000
_cell.angle_alpha   90.00
_cell.angle_beta   90.00
_cell.angle_gamma   90.00
#
_symmetry.space_group_name_H-M   'P 1'
#
loop_
_entity.id
_entity.type
_entity.pdbx_description
1 polymer ?
#
loop_
_entity_poly.entity_id
_entity_poly.type
_entity_poly.pdbx_seq_one_letter_code
_entity_poly.pdbx_strand_id
1 'polypeptide(L)'
;MPEDPTATGENPEEPVSPEGEDPKGDGGKAGDDPGDGNQEPEKKFTQADIDRIVSKAHDKWESSKQAEIEAERKKAEQAKLEAEGKWKELAKAKEEELAALNAQVALKEFESKATGKIVEAG
;
A
#
# COMPACT_ATOMS: atom_id res chain seq x y z
N MET A 1 -59.22 16.00 -6.09
CA MET A 1 -58.11 16.72 -5.46
C MET A 1 -56.92 15.77 -5.43
N PRO A 2 -55.72 16.19 -5.87
CA PRO A 2 -55.33 16.43 -7.26
C PRO A 2 -54.25 15.40 -7.71
N GLU A 3 -54.33 14.81 -8.89
CA GLU A 3 -53.76 15.20 -10.21
C GLU A 3 -52.27 14.84 -10.37
N ASP A 4 -52.01 13.76 -11.11
CA ASP A 4 -50.73 13.51 -11.81
C ASP A 4 -50.75 14.28 -13.15
N PRO A 5 -49.68 15.00 -13.50
CA PRO A 5 -49.04 14.70 -14.79
C PRO A 5 -47.51 14.94 -14.86
N THR A 6 -46.82 13.95 -15.41
CA THR A 6 -45.82 14.01 -16.52
C THR A 6 -44.86 15.21 -16.74
N ALA A 7 -43.67 14.83 -17.26
CA ALA A 7 -42.87 15.52 -18.29
C ALA A 7 -41.99 16.71 -17.83
N THR A 8 -40.66 16.61 -17.87
CA THR A 8 -39.74 16.85 -19.03
C THR A 8 -39.62 18.32 -19.45
N GLY A 9 -38.37 18.81 -19.48
CA GLY A 9 -37.94 20.12 -20.00
C GLY A 9 -37.67 21.13 -18.87
N GLU A 10 -36.60 21.91 -18.81
CA GLU A 10 -35.68 22.43 -19.83
C GLU A 10 -34.34 22.85 -19.15
N ASN A 11 -33.22 22.64 -19.83
CA ASN A 11 -31.97 23.44 -19.75
C ASN A 11 -32.04 24.37 -20.99
N PRO A 12 -31.38 25.55 -21.15
CA PRO A 12 -30.22 26.12 -20.43
C PRO A 12 -30.19 27.66 -20.26
N GLU A 13 -29.41 28.21 -19.31
CA GLU A 13 -28.88 29.59 -19.43
C GLU A 13 -27.50 29.73 -18.74
N GLU A 14 -26.42 29.72 -19.54
CA GLU A 14 -25.25 30.59 -19.35
C GLU A 14 -25.43 31.80 -20.31
N PRO A 15 -24.71 32.95 -20.21
CA PRO A 15 -23.55 33.29 -19.38
C PRO A 15 -23.63 34.69 -18.72
N VAL A 16 -22.77 35.01 -17.72
CA VAL A 16 -22.27 36.40 -17.54
C VAL A 16 -20.86 36.42 -16.94
N SER A 17 -19.94 37.04 -17.65
CA SER A 17 -18.69 37.59 -17.12
C SER A 17 -18.67 39.08 -17.51
N PRO A 18 -18.31 39.98 -16.59
CA PRO A 18 -17.55 41.15 -17.00
C PRO A 18 -16.32 41.42 -16.11
N GLU A 19 -15.28 41.90 -16.79
CA GLU A 19 -13.92 42.26 -16.37
C GLU A 19 -13.80 43.33 -15.25
N GLY A 20 -12.61 43.44 -14.64
CA GLY A 20 -11.95 44.75 -14.49
C GLY A 20 -11.45 45.21 -13.09
N GLU A 21 -10.13 45.10 -12.88
CA GLU A 21 -9.15 46.06 -12.29
C GLU A 21 -9.17 46.52 -10.79
N ASP A 22 -8.17 46.03 -10.02
CA ASP A 22 -7.07 46.69 -9.24
C ASP A 22 -7.33 47.88 -8.24
N PRO A 23 -6.33 48.40 -7.47
CA PRO A 23 -5.41 47.81 -6.46
C PRO A 23 -5.29 48.68 -5.15
N LYS A 24 -4.67 48.17 -4.06
CA LYS A 24 -4.08 48.95 -2.91
C LYS A 24 -3.33 47.99 -1.97
N GLY A 25 -2.00 48.02 -1.77
CA GLY A 25 -1.18 49.06 -1.12
C GLY A 25 -1.47 49.07 0.39
N ASP A 26 -0.57 48.88 1.37
CA ASP A 26 0.83 49.33 1.52
C ASP A 26 1.36 48.81 2.89
N GLY A 27 2.69 48.71 3.09
CA GLY A 27 3.26 48.80 4.45
C GLY A 27 4.40 47.85 4.83
N GLY A 28 5.65 48.22 4.51
CA GLY A 28 6.84 47.65 5.14
C GLY A 28 8.15 48.24 4.60
N LYS A 29 8.66 49.31 5.25
CA LYS A 29 9.83 50.09 4.80
C LYS A 29 11.14 49.64 5.46
N ALA A 30 12.15 49.48 4.61
CA ALA A 30 13.61 49.73 4.76
C ALA A 30 14.41 49.07 5.90
N GLY A 31 15.32 48.19 5.50
CA GLY A 31 16.66 48.07 6.09
C GLY A 31 17.70 48.46 5.03
N ASP A 32 18.38 49.58 5.24
CA ASP A 32 19.61 49.99 4.53
C ASP A 32 20.77 49.16 5.13
N ASP A 33 21.43 48.32 4.33
CA ASP A 33 22.75 47.77 4.65
C ASP A 33 23.77 48.36 3.67
N PRO A 34 24.63 49.29 4.11
CA PRO A 34 25.64 49.89 3.27
C PRO A 34 26.92 49.06 3.32
N GLY A 35 27.10 48.21 2.31
CA GLY A 35 28.42 47.68 1.93
C GLY A 35 28.57 46.18 2.09
N ASP A 36 28.15 45.44 1.07
CA ASP A 36 28.92 44.27 0.65
C ASP A 36 28.99 44.26 -0.87
N GLY A 37 30.07 44.82 -1.40
CA GLY A 37 30.43 44.81 -2.82
C GLY A 37 30.87 43.42 -3.29
N ASN A 38 30.15 42.39 -2.87
CA ASN A 38 30.43 40.99 -3.19
C ASN A 38 29.13 40.22 -3.42
N GLN A 39 28.20 40.80 -4.18
CA GLN A 39 27.20 39.99 -4.87
C GLN A 39 27.94 39.20 -5.95
N GLU A 40 28.38 37.98 -5.60
CA GLU A 40 28.80 37.01 -6.61
C GLU A 40 27.74 37.02 -7.72
N PRO A 41 28.13 37.21 -8.99
CA PRO A 41 27.15 37.22 -10.07
C PRO A 41 26.31 35.96 -9.97
N GLU A 42 24.99 36.12 -9.88
CA GLU A 42 24.07 34.99 -9.83
C GLU A 42 24.46 34.00 -10.93
N LYS A 43 24.88 32.80 -10.54
CA LYS A 43 25.32 31.78 -11.48
C LYS A 43 24.13 31.40 -12.35
N LYS A 44 24.06 31.98 -13.55
CA LYS A 44 23.06 31.65 -14.55
C LYS A 44 23.36 30.24 -15.05
N PHE A 45 22.47 29.30 -14.75
CA PHE A 45 22.56 27.96 -15.31
C PHE A 45 22.38 28.02 -16.82
N THR A 46 23.20 27.28 -17.54
CA THR A 46 22.98 27.10 -18.97
C THR A 46 21.85 26.08 -19.18
N GLN A 47 21.24 26.08 -20.37
CA GLN A 47 20.24 25.06 -20.71
C GLN A 47 20.80 23.64 -20.53
N ALA A 48 22.07 23.43 -20.89
CA ALA A 48 22.74 22.14 -20.71
C ALA A 48 22.89 21.74 -19.23
N ASP A 49 23.05 22.70 -18.32
CA ASP A 49 23.09 22.43 -16.88
C ASP A 49 21.70 22.08 -16.34
N ILE A 50 20.66 22.75 -16.83
CA ILE A 50 19.27 22.44 -16.50
C ILE A 50 18.93 21.03 -16.96
N ASP A 51 19.24 20.69 -18.22
CA ASP A 51 18.99 19.36 -18.77
C ASP A 51 19.70 18.25 -17.97
N ARG A 52 20.95 18.50 -17.55
CA ARG A 52 21.70 17.57 -16.70
C ARG A 52 21.06 17.40 -15.32
N ILE A 53 20.56 18.47 -14.72
CA ILE A 53 19.88 18.43 -13.41
C ILE A 53 18.57 17.64 -13.53
N VAL A 54 17.77 17.92 -14.55
CA VAL A 54 16.50 17.23 -14.80
C VAL A 54 16.72 15.74 -15.06
N SER A 55 17.67 15.38 -15.92
CA SER A 55 18.02 13.97 -16.17
C SER A 55 18.45 13.26 -14.89
N LYS A 56 19.32 13.87 -14.08
CA LYS A 56 19.77 13.29 -12.80
C LYS A 56 18.63 13.16 -11.78
N ALA A 57 17.68 14.10 -11.78
CA ALA A 57 16.50 14.03 -10.94
C ALA A 57 15.55 12.91 -11.38
N HIS A 58 15.38 12.75 -12.69
CA HIS A 58 14.58 11.68 -13.28
C HIS A 58 15.17 10.30 -12.97
N ASP A 59 16.47 10.10 -13.18
CA ASP A 59 17.15 8.82 -12.90
C ASP A 59 17.01 8.42 -11.42
N LYS A 60 17.13 9.39 -10.51
CA LYS A 60 16.91 9.17 -9.08
C LYS A 60 15.46 8.82 -8.76
N TRP A 61 14.51 9.49 -9.41
CA TRP A 61 13.10 9.22 -9.22
C TRP A 61 12.73 7.82 -9.71
N GLU A 62 13.18 7.43 -10.90
CA GLU A 62 12.97 6.08 -11.44
C GLU A 62 13.59 5.02 -10.54
N SER A 63 14.84 5.23 -10.11
CA SER A 63 15.52 4.30 -9.20
C SER A 63 14.79 4.16 -7.87
N SER A 64 14.26 5.26 -7.32
CA SER A 64 13.47 5.25 -6.08
C SER A 64 12.15 4.50 -6.28
N LYS A 65 11.47 4.71 -7.40
CA LYS A 65 10.22 4.01 -7.71
C LYS A 65 10.44 2.52 -7.90
N GLN A 66 11.52 2.14 -8.58
CA GLN A 66 11.88 0.74 -8.75
C GLN A 66 12.22 0.07 -7.41
N ALA A 67 12.95 0.76 -6.53
CA ALA A 67 13.26 0.28 -5.19
C ALA A 67 12.00 0.10 -4.33
N GLU A 68 11.02 1.03 -4.41
CA GLU A 68 9.72 0.89 -3.74
C GLU A 68 8.97 -0.36 -4.24
N ILE A 69 8.91 -0.57 -5.55
CA ILE A 69 8.24 -1.73 -6.16
C ILE A 69 8.92 -3.04 -5.74
N GLU A 70 10.25 -3.07 -5.73
CA GLU A 70 11.02 -4.25 -5.32
C GLU A 70 10.88 -4.55 -3.82
N ALA A 71 10.88 -3.51 -2.98
CA ALA A 71 10.62 -3.65 -1.55
C ALA A 71 9.22 -4.22 -1.28
N GLU A 72 8.20 -3.75 -2.01
CA GLU A 72 6.83 -4.26 -1.86
C GLU A 72 6.72 -5.71 -2.35
N ARG A 73 7.37 -6.07 -3.46
CA ARG A 73 7.44 -7.47 -3.93
C ARG A 73 8.11 -8.38 -2.90
N LYS A 74 9.23 -7.95 -2.33
CA LYS A 74 9.96 -8.71 -1.32
C LYS A 74 9.13 -8.90 -0.05
N LYS A 75 8.40 -7.87 0.37
CA LYS A 75 7.49 -7.93 1.51
C LYS A 75 6.32 -8.89 1.24
N ALA A 76 5.74 -8.84 0.04
CA ALA A 76 4.67 -9.77 -0.36
C ALA A 76 5.16 -11.22 -0.44
N GLU A 77 6.39 -11.45 -0.91
CA GLU A 77 7.01 -12.77 -0.95
C GLU A 77 7.30 -13.32 0.45
N GLN A 78 7.85 -12.50 1.35
CA GLN A 78 8.02 -12.88 2.75
C GLN A 78 6.68 -13.23 3.42
N ALA A 79 5.64 -12.42 3.21
CA ALA A 79 4.32 -12.69 3.77
C ALA A 79 3.74 -14.02 3.27
N LYS A 80 3.96 -14.39 1.99
CA LYS A 80 3.58 -15.70 1.46
C LYS A 80 4.38 -16.82 2.10
N LEU A 81 5.68 -16.68 2.23
CA LEU A 81 6.55 -17.70 2.82
C LEU A 81 6.20 -17.96 4.30
N GLU A 82 5.92 -16.90 5.06
CA GLU A 82 5.46 -17.00 6.45
C GLU A 82 4.09 -17.66 6.56
N ALA A 83 3.16 -17.32 5.67
CA ALA A 83 1.85 -17.96 5.62
C ALA A 83 1.98 -19.46 5.31
N GLU A 84 2.76 -19.82 4.29
CA GLU A 84 3.05 -21.21 3.95
C GLU A 84 3.70 -21.98 5.10
N GLY A 85 4.64 -21.36 5.81
CA GLY A 85 5.27 -21.93 7.01
C GLY A 85 4.25 -22.29 8.09
N LYS A 86 3.37 -21.33 8.43
CA LYS A 86 2.30 -21.54 9.43
C LYS A 86 1.35 -22.66 9.02
N TRP A 87 0.97 -22.71 7.74
CA TRP A 87 0.08 -23.77 7.25
C TRP A 87 0.74 -25.15 7.27
N LYS A 88 2.04 -25.22 6.93
CA LYS A 88 2.81 -26.47 7.01
C LYS A 88 2.92 -26.98 8.45
N GLU A 89 3.20 -26.10 9.40
CA GLU A 89 3.25 -26.46 10.83
C GLU A 89 1.90 -26.95 11.33
N LEU A 90 0.82 -26.26 10.99
CA LEU A 90 -0.53 -26.65 11.40
C LEU A 90 -0.96 -27.97 10.77
N ALA A 91 -0.62 -28.19 9.49
CA ALA A 91 -0.86 -29.46 8.80
C ALA A 91 -0.10 -30.60 9.49
N LYS A 92 1.19 -30.39 9.82
CA LYS A 92 2.00 -31.39 10.53
C LYS A 92 1.43 -31.70 11.92
N ALA A 93 1.02 -30.68 12.68
CA ALA A 93 0.41 -30.88 13.99
C ALA A 93 -0.90 -31.69 13.89
N LYS A 94 -1.72 -31.45 12.86
CA LYS A 94 -2.94 -32.22 12.61
C LYS A 94 -2.67 -33.65 12.17
N GLU A 95 -1.63 -33.87 11.37
CA GLU A 95 -1.19 -35.20 10.99
C GLU A 95 -0.71 -36.01 12.20
N GLU A 96 0.10 -35.39 13.07
CA GLU A 96 0.56 -36.01 14.32
C GLU A 96 -0.61 -36.32 15.27
N GLU A 97 -1.59 -35.42 15.39
CA GLU A 97 -2.81 -35.64 16.19
C GLU A 97 -3.63 -36.84 15.66
N LEU A 98 -3.83 -36.91 14.34
CA LEU A 98 -4.52 -38.04 13.70
C LEU A 98 -3.76 -39.35 13.87
N ALA A 99 -2.43 -39.32 13.72
CA ALA A 99 -1.58 -40.50 13.94
C ALA A 99 -1.67 -40.98 15.40
N ALA A 100 -1.64 -40.07 16.36
CA ALA A 100 -1.79 -40.40 17.79
C ALA A 100 -3.18 -40.96 18.10
N LEU A 101 -4.25 -40.41 17.52
CA LEU A 101 -5.61 -40.92 17.69
C LEU A 101 -5.75 -42.32 17.09
N ASN A 102 -5.22 -42.53 15.87
CA ASN A 102 -5.22 -43.84 15.22
C ASN A 102 -4.43 -44.88 16.04
N ALA A 103 -3.30 -44.50 16.62
CA ALA A 103 -2.54 -45.38 17.51
C ALA A 103 -3.34 -45.76 18.77
N GLN A 104 -4.07 -44.81 19.37
CA GLN A 104 -4.95 -45.09 20.51
C GLN A 104 -6.12 -46.01 20.14
N VAL A 105 -6.72 -45.82 18.97
CA VAL A 105 -7.79 -46.70 18.48
C VAL A 105 -7.24 -48.11 18.26
N ALA A 106 -6.08 -48.25 17.62
CA ALA A 106 -5.43 -49.55 17.41
C ALA A 106 -5.09 -50.26 18.74
N LEU A 107 -4.62 -49.52 19.75
CA LEU A 107 -4.39 -50.04 21.10
C LEU A 107 -5.68 -50.53 21.75
N LYS A 108 -6.76 -49.74 21.71
CA LYS A 108 -8.06 -50.15 22.26
C LYS A 108 -8.64 -51.36 21.55
N GLU A 109 -8.47 -51.46 20.23
CA GLU A 109 -8.89 -52.64 19.48
C GLU A 109 -8.07 -53.88 19.84
N PHE A 110 -6.77 -53.72 20.05
CA PHE A 110 -5.90 -54.81 20.50
C PHE A 110 -6.29 -55.28 21.90
N GLU A 111 -6.48 -54.37 22.84
CA GLU A 111 -6.94 -54.68 24.20
C GLU A 111 -8.30 -55.39 24.17
N SER A 112 -9.28 -54.86 23.42
CA SER A 112 -10.60 -55.48 23.29
C SER A 112 -10.53 -56.91 22.72
N LYS A 113 -9.71 -57.15 21.69
CA LYS A 113 -9.50 -58.49 21.12
C LYS A 113 -8.78 -59.43 22.09
N ALA A 114 -7.88 -58.92 22.92
CA ALA A 114 -7.20 -59.70 23.94
C ALA A 114 -8.15 -60.14 25.06
N THR A 115 -9.01 -59.24 25.56
CA THR A 115 -9.98 -59.57 26.62
C THR A 115 -11.10 -60.47 26.10
N GLY A 116 -11.58 -60.28 24.86
CA GLY A 116 -12.62 -61.11 24.26
C GLY A 116 -12.21 -62.57 24.08
N LYS A 117 -10.95 -62.86 23.75
CA LYS A 117 -10.43 -64.23 23.63
C LYS A 117 -10.32 -64.97 24.97
N ILE A 118 -10.20 -64.26 26.09
CA ILE A 118 -10.09 -64.87 27.42
C ILE A 118 -11.47 -65.31 27.92
N VAL A 119 -12.54 -64.60 27.55
CA VAL A 119 -13.91 -64.89 27.98
C VAL A 119 -14.55 -66.05 27.19
N GLU A 120 -14.17 -66.29 25.93
CA GLU A 120 -14.68 -67.44 25.16
C GLU A 120 -13.98 -68.79 25.47
N ALA A 121 -12.88 -68.78 26.23
CA ALA A 121 -12.06 -69.97 26.48
C ALA A 121 -12.22 -70.59 27.88
N GLY A 122 -13.13 -70.08 28.73
CA GLY A 122 -13.43 -70.61 30.07
C GLY A 122 -14.87 -71.07 30.20
#